data_AF-A0A926HYX7-F1
#
_entry.id   AF-A0A926HYX7-F1
#
_cell.length_a   1.000
_cell.length_b   1.000
_cell.length_c   1.000
_cell.angle_alpha   90.00
_cell.angle_beta   90.00
_cell.angle_gamma   90.00
#
_symmetry.space_group_name_H-M   'P 1'
#
loop_
_entity.id
_entity.type
_entity.pdbx_description
1 polymer ?
#
loop_
_entity_poly.entity_id
_entity_poly.type
_entity_poly.pdbx_seq_one_letter_code
_entity_poly.pdbx_strand_id
1 'polypeptide(L)'
;LGHMVQNKTGTVSYKNHKQISKPESEWIRVEHTHEPLISQEIWDAVQRMDNHPARGRSGKSGTVALFGGLLRCMDCGSSMRYMRDYRKKVSDKEPEYKAYVCNRYASGGKNACASHYINPKTLIHIVLTDIRCKAMWAQNDREALRELLLAREQSASMERTKALQAEVKAISKRLPELDKLIMSAYEDKVLGRVPESVCIQLLNQYEA
;
A
#
# COMPACT_ATOMS: atom_id res chain seq x y z
N LEU A 1 -1.22 -9.32 -25.47
CA LEU A 1 0.25 -9.37 -25.66
C LEU A 1 0.78 -10.70 -26.17
N GLY A 2 -0.03 -11.74 -26.37
CA GLY A 2 0.54 -13.00 -26.88
C GLY A 2 1.18 -13.90 -25.81
N HIS A 3 1.30 -13.46 -24.56
CA HIS A 3 1.96 -14.26 -23.51
C HIS A 3 1.06 -15.40 -23.02
N MET A 4 1.65 -16.59 -22.91
CA MET A 4 1.05 -17.76 -22.29
C MET A 4 1.63 -17.92 -20.87
N VAL A 5 0.76 -18.11 -19.87
CA VAL A 5 1.18 -18.36 -18.49
C VAL A 5 0.59 -19.69 -18.03
N GLN A 6 1.46 -20.64 -17.71
CA GLN A 6 1.12 -21.98 -17.25
C GLN A 6 1.60 -22.21 -15.80
N ASN A 7 1.21 -23.33 -15.20
CA ASN A 7 1.60 -23.72 -13.83
C ASN A 7 1.17 -22.73 -12.73
N LYS A 8 0.04 -22.03 -12.91
CA LYS A 8 -0.53 -21.13 -11.89
C LYS A 8 -1.08 -21.87 -10.67
N THR A 9 -1.55 -23.09 -10.87
CA THR A 9 -2.15 -23.95 -9.84
C THR A 9 -1.54 -25.33 -9.91
N GLY A 10 -1.41 -25.99 -8.76
CA GLY A 10 -0.99 -27.39 -8.68
C GLY A 10 -1.51 -28.06 -7.41
N THR A 11 -1.23 -29.34 -7.26
CA THR A 11 -1.60 -30.10 -6.06
C THR A 11 -0.54 -29.96 -4.98
N VAL A 12 -0.95 -30.01 -3.70
CA VAL A 12 -0.03 -29.93 -2.54
C VAL A 12 1.04 -31.02 -2.61
N SER A 13 0.61 -32.21 -3.00
CA SER A 13 1.49 -33.34 -3.24
C SER A 13 0.78 -34.34 -4.16
N TYR A 14 1.50 -35.38 -4.57
CA TYR A 14 0.91 -36.49 -5.32
C TYR A 14 -0.21 -37.21 -4.54
N LYS A 15 -0.15 -37.23 -3.19
CA LYS A 15 -1.14 -37.90 -2.33
C LYS A 15 -2.29 -36.98 -1.91
N ASN A 16 -2.09 -35.67 -1.99
CA ASN A 16 -3.09 -34.67 -1.63
C ASN A 16 -3.39 -33.79 -2.85
N HIS A 17 -4.45 -34.16 -3.57
CA HIS A 17 -4.91 -33.49 -4.78
C HIS A 17 -5.60 -32.14 -4.55
N LYS A 18 -5.55 -31.59 -3.33
CA LYS A 18 -6.03 -30.23 -3.06
C LYS A 18 -5.24 -29.23 -3.90
N GLN A 19 -5.97 -28.44 -4.70
CA GLN A 19 -5.39 -27.41 -5.56
C GLN A 19 -4.94 -26.21 -4.71
N ILE A 20 -3.70 -25.80 -4.92
CA ILE A 20 -3.09 -24.62 -4.32
C ILE A 20 -2.59 -23.71 -5.45
N SER A 21 -2.70 -22.40 -5.23
CA SER A 21 -2.08 -21.41 -6.11
C SER A 21 -0.57 -21.42 -5.89
N LYS A 22 0.20 -21.64 -6.94
CA LYS A 22 1.67 -21.61 -6.86
C LYS A 22 2.18 -20.16 -6.82
N PRO A 23 3.33 -19.90 -6.17
CA PRO A 23 3.95 -18.58 -6.19
C PRO A 23 4.33 -18.19 -7.62
N GLU A 24 4.35 -16.89 -7.91
CA GLU A 24 4.62 -16.39 -9.28
C GLU A 24 6.00 -16.81 -9.80
N SER A 25 6.96 -17.09 -8.93
CA SER A 25 8.29 -17.60 -9.27
C SER A 25 8.27 -18.98 -9.92
N GLU A 26 7.23 -19.79 -9.65
CA GLU A 26 7.03 -21.10 -10.28
C GLU A 26 6.21 -21.01 -11.57
N TRP A 27 5.67 -19.85 -11.93
CA TRP A 27 4.84 -19.71 -13.12
C TRP A 27 5.70 -19.78 -14.37
N ILE A 28 5.31 -20.64 -15.29
CA ILE A 28 5.99 -20.76 -16.58
C ILE A 28 5.36 -19.73 -17.52
N ARG A 29 6.11 -18.67 -17.82
CA ARG A 29 5.68 -17.60 -18.73
C ARG A 29 6.40 -17.77 -20.06
N VAL A 30 5.64 -18.03 -21.12
CA VAL A 30 6.14 -18.08 -22.50
C VAL A 30 5.62 -16.86 -23.23
N GLU A 31 6.53 -16.01 -23.68
CA GLU A 31 6.16 -14.76 -24.33
C GLU A 31 5.85 -14.97 -25.82
N HIS A 32 4.97 -14.13 -26.39
CA HIS A 32 4.72 -14.06 -27.84
C HIS A 32 4.28 -15.36 -28.53
N THR A 33 3.48 -16.19 -27.85
CA THR A 33 2.91 -17.43 -28.43
C THR A 33 1.92 -17.19 -29.58
N HIS A 34 1.37 -15.98 -29.70
CA HIS A 34 0.53 -15.54 -30.81
C HIS A 34 0.71 -14.05 -31.04
N GLU A 35 0.28 -13.58 -32.21
CA GLU A 35 0.34 -12.16 -32.57
C GLU A 35 -0.44 -11.32 -31.54
N PRO A 36 0.19 -10.28 -30.95
CA PRO A 36 -0.44 -9.48 -29.92
C PRO A 36 -1.58 -8.62 -30.48
N LEU A 37 -2.79 -8.76 -29.92
CA LEU A 37 -3.96 -7.94 -30.30
C LEU A 37 -3.80 -6.44 -30.05
N ILE A 38 -2.94 -6.07 -29.09
CA ILE A 38 -2.64 -4.70 -28.71
C ILE A 38 -1.13 -4.60 -28.42
N SER A 39 -0.55 -3.42 -28.62
CA SER A 39 0.87 -3.20 -28.35
C SER A 39 1.21 -3.31 -26.86
N GLN A 40 2.46 -3.64 -26.57
CA GLN A 40 3.02 -3.63 -25.21
C GLN A 40 2.81 -2.28 -24.54
N GLU A 41 3.05 -1.19 -25.26
CA GLU A 41 2.91 0.17 -24.74
C GLU A 41 1.49 0.48 -24.28
N ILE A 42 0.47 0.07 -25.04
CA ILE A 42 -0.94 0.26 -24.69
C ILE A 42 -1.29 -0.59 -23.47
N TRP A 43 -0.86 -1.85 -23.44
CA TRP A 43 -1.09 -2.72 -22.29
C TRP A 43 -0.47 -2.13 -21.01
N ASP A 44 0.79 -1.70 -21.09
CA ASP A 44 1.49 -1.11 -19.95
C ASP A 44 0.84 0.20 -19.51
N ALA A 45 0.37 1.03 -20.45
CA ALA A 45 -0.38 2.23 -20.12
C ALA A 45 -1.68 1.91 -19.35
N VAL A 46 -2.45 0.92 -19.79
CA VAL A 46 -3.66 0.47 -19.10
C VAL A 46 -3.33 -0.10 -17.73
N GLN A 47 -2.31 -0.95 -17.61
CA GLN A 47 -1.87 -1.48 -16.32
C GLN A 47 -1.42 -0.38 -15.36
N ARG A 48 -0.71 0.65 -15.85
CA ARG A 48 -0.34 1.83 -15.04
C ARG A 48 -1.59 2.59 -14.56
N MET A 49 -2.58 2.79 -15.42
CA MET A 49 -3.83 3.45 -15.05
C MET A 49 -4.64 2.63 -14.05
N ASP A 50 -4.71 1.31 -14.25
CA ASP A 50 -5.49 0.40 -13.40
C ASP A 50 -4.91 0.27 -12.00
N ASN A 51 -3.58 0.20 -11.91
CA ASN A 51 -2.82 0.11 -10.66
C ASN A 51 -2.52 1.48 -10.03
N HIS A 52 -2.97 2.58 -10.64
CA HIS A 52 -2.67 3.91 -10.14
C HIS A 52 -3.26 4.07 -8.72
N PRO A 53 -2.46 4.46 -7.72
CA PRO A 53 -2.91 4.51 -6.31
C PRO A 53 -4.04 5.53 -6.09
N ALA A 54 -4.13 6.53 -6.97
CA ALA A 54 -5.21 7.51 -6.97
C ALA A 54 -6.49 7.06 -7.69
N ARG A 55 -6.60 5.80 -8.13
CA ARG A 55 -7.81 5.31 -8.79
C ARG A 55 -8.97 5.33 -7.79
N GLY A 56 -9.82 6.34 -7.91
CA GLY A 56 -11.06 6.43 -7.16
C GLY A 56 -11.97 5.26 -7.53
N ARG A 57 -12.48 4.53 -6.52
CA ARG A 57 -13.52 3.52 -6.74
C ARG A 57 -14.87 4.20 -6.85
N SER A 58 -15.59 3.94 -7.94
CA SER A 58 -16.98 4.35 -8.07
C SER A 58 -17.86 3.53 -7.12
N GLY A 59 -18.82 4.20 -6.48
CA GLY A 59 -19.88 3.50 -5.75
C GLY A 59 -20.97 2.99 -6.69
N LYS A 60 -22.07 2.48 -6.13
CA LYS A 60 -23.26 2.02 -6.89
C LYS A 60 -23.83 3.06 -7.87
N SER A 61 -23.59 4.34 -7.62
CA SER A 61 -24.02 5.46 -8.47
C SER A 61 -23.14 5.68 -9.71
N GLY A 62 -22.06 4.93 -9.90
CA GLY A 62 -21.10 5.12 -11.01
C GLY A 62 -20.23 6.38 -10.90
N THR A 63 -20.60 7.36 -10.08
CA THR A 63 -19.84 8.61 -9.91
C THR A 63 -18.63 8.42 -9.01
N VAL A 64 -17.46 8.85 -9.48
CA VAL A 64 -16.23 8.95 -8.70
C VAL A 64 -16.18 10.33 -8.03
N ALA A 65 -15.86 10.38 -6.74
CA ALA A 65 -15.66 11.65 -6.05
C ALA A 65 -14.36 12.33 -6.50
N LEU A 66 -14.33 13.67 -6.53
CA LEU A 66 -13.21 14.45 -7.05
C LEU A 66 -11.84 14.05 -6.48
N PHE A 67 -11.78 13.77 -5.17
CA PHE A 67 -10.56 13.33 -4.50
C PHE A 67 -10.59 11.84 -4.11
N GLY A 68 -11.47 11.06 -4.75
CA GLY A 68 -11.55 9.62 -4.53
C GLY A 68 -10.22 8.94 -4.88
N GLY A 69 -9.67 8.15 -3.96
CA GLY A 69 -8.39 7.46 -4.14
C GLY A 69 -7.16 8.31 -3.81
N LEU A 70 -7.27 9.65 -3.81
CA LEU A 70 -6.16 10.55 -3.47
C LEU A 70 -5.99 10.74 -1.96
N LEU A 71 -7.10 10.87 -1.23
CA LEU A 71 -7.05 11.22 0.19
C LEU A 71 -6.71 10.02 1.07
N ARG A 72 -5.75 10.24 1.99
CA ARG A 72 -5.33 9.29 3.02
C ARG A 72 -5.48 9.92 4.40
N CYS A 73 -5.87 9.10 5.37
CA CYS A 73 -5.88 9.48 6.77
C CYS A 73 -4.43 9.59 7.28
N MET A 74 -4.11 10.67 7.98
CA MET A 74 -2.78 10.88 8.57
C MET A 74 -2.47 9.81 9.63
N ASP A 75 -3.43 9.51 10.50
CA ASP A 75 -3.18 8.69 11.68
C ASP A 75 -3.09 7.20 11.37
N CYS A 76 -3.91 6.70 10.44
CA CYS A 76 -4.01 5.27 10.15
C CYS A 76 -3.61 4.86 8.73
N GLY A 77 -3.24 5.82 7.88
CA GLY A 77 -2.84 5.60 6.47
C GLY A 77 -3.97 5.09 5.55
N SER A 78 -5.16 4.80 6.09
CA SER A 78 -6.28 4.28 5.30
C SER A 78 -6.82 5.33 4.33
N SER A 79 -7.44 4.90 3.23
CA SER A 79 -8.09 5.82 2.30
C SER A 79 -9.24 6.58 2.96
N MET A 80 -9.53 7.80 2.49
CA MET A 80 -10.74 8.51 2.90
C MET A 80 -11.88 8.21 1.93
N ARG A 81 -13.04 7.81 2.47
CA ARG A 81 -14.26 7.54 1.73
C ARG A 81 -15.07 8.82 1.61
N TYR A 82 -15.62 9.08 0.42
CA TYR A 82 -16.61 10.13 0.24
C TYR A 82 -17.98 9.67 0.73
N MET A 83 -18.55 10.38 1.70
CA MET A 83 -19.85 10.12 2.30
C MET A 83 -20.83 11.23 1.93
N ARG A 84 -22.04 10.81 1.57
CA ARG A 84 -23.20 11.69 1.33
C ARG A 84 -24.26 11.29 2.34
N ASP A 85 -24.70 12.21 3.20
CA ASP A 85 -25.84 11.95 4.07
C ASP A 85 -27.13 12.34 3.35
N TYR A 86 -27.95 11.34 3.03
CA TYR A 86 -29.24 11.54 2.37
C TYR A 86 -30.39 11.71 3.36
N ARG A 87 -30.14 11.64 4.68
CA ARG A 87 -31.19 11.72 5.71
C ARG A 87 -31.83 13.10 5.85
N LYS A 88 -31.22 14.15 5.27
CA LYS A 88 -31.78 15.51 5.15
C LYS A 88 -32.21 15.84 3.72
N LYS A 89 -33.01 14.99 3.08
CA LYS A 89 -33.74 15.39 1.87
C LYS A 89 -34.89 16.32 2.28
N VAL A 90 -34.58 17.58 2.56
CA VAL A 90 -35.58 18.63 2.80
C VAL A 90 -36.12 19.19 1.47
N SER A 91 -35.52 18.85 0.32
CA SER A 91 -36.01 19.20 -1.02
C SER A 91 -35.41 18.31 -2.12
N ASP A 92 -35.88 18.46 -3.37
CA ASP A 92 -35.31 17.87 -4.60
C ASP A 92 -33.87 18.30 -4.93
N LYS A 93 -33.23 19.09 -4.05
CA LYS A 93 -31.83 19.50 -4.20
C LYS A 93 -30.86 18.42 -3.69
N GLU A 94 -29.63 18.47 -4.19
CA GLU A 94 -28.54 17.59 -3.78
C GLU A 94 -28.42 17.44 -2.25
N PRO A 95 -27.97 16.26 -1.75
CA PRO A 95 -27.80 16.04 -0.31
C PRO A 95 -26.92 17.11 0.32
N GLU A 96 -27.44 17.75 1.38
CA GLU A 96 -26.85 18.92 2.03
C GLU A 96 -25.50 18.60 2.71
N TYR A 97 -25.32 17.36 3.18
CA TYR A 97 -24.11 16.96 3.90
C TYR A 97 -23.23 16.03 3.06
N LYS A 98 -22.09 16.56 2.60
CA LYS A 98 -21.04 15.86 1.85
C LYS A 98 -19.74 15.94 2.67
N ALA A 99 -19.07 14.82 2.90
CA ALA A 99 -17.82 14.78 3.67
C ALA A 99 -16.86 13.70 3.15
N TYR A 100 -15.55 13.90 3.30
CA TYR A 100 -14.57 12.82 3.23
C TYR A 100 -14.27 12.33 4.64
N VAL A 101 -14.42 11.02 4.87
CA VAL A 101 -14.29 10.40 6.20
C VAL A 101 -13.26 9.28 6.13
N CYS A 102 -12.47 9.10 7.18
CA CYS A 102 -11.54 7.97 7.30
C CYS A 102 -12.27 6.63 7.09
N ASN A 103 -11.84 5.81 6.11
CA ASN A 103 -12.51 4.56 5.77
C ASN A 103 -12.36 3.49 6.86
N ARG A 104 -11.23 3.48 7.58
CA ARG A 104 -10.99 2.56 8.69
C ARG A 104 -11.87 2.90 9.90
N TYR A 105 -12.06 4.18 10.21
CA TYR A 105 -13.04 4.63 11.20
C TYR A 105 -14.48 4.30 10.78
N ALA A 106 -14.86 4.59 9.53
CA ALA A 106 -16.22 4.35 9.04
C ALA A 106 -16.62 2.86 9.06
N SER A 107 -15.66 1.95 8.89
CA SER A 107 -15.90 0.51 8.90
C SER A 107 -15.69 -0.14 10.27
N GLY A 108 -14.72 0.35 11.06
CA GLY A 108 -14.26 -0.29 12.30
C GLY A 108 -14.47 0.53 13.58
N GLY A 109 -15.09 1.70 13.47
CA GLY A 109 -15.37 2.59 14.60
C GLY A 109 -14.11 3.12 15.31
N LYS A 110 -14.30 3.57 16.56
CA LYS A 110 -13.27 4.20 17.39
C LYS A 110 -12.06 3.30 17.68
N ASN A 111 -12.26 1.99 17.75
CA ASN A 111 -11.18 1.04 18.02
C ASN A 111 -10.20 0.92 16.85
N ALA A 112 -10.61 1.32 15.64
CA ALA A 112 -9.79 1.17 14.44
C ALA A 112 -9.07 2.46 14.02
N CYS A 113 -9.62 3.64 14.34
CA CYS A 113 -9.04 4.96 14.11
C CYS A 113 -9.87 6.03 14.86
N ALA A 114 -9.39 7.27 14.98
CA ALA A 114 -10.19 8.39 15.46
C ALA A 114 -11.14 8.92 14.37
N SER A 115 -12.10 9.76 14.77
CA SER A 115 -13.07 10.34 13.84
C SER A 115 -12.45 11.51 13.07
N HIS A 116 -12.06 11.25 11.83
CA HIS A 116 -11.57 12.28 10.91
C HIS A 116 -12.59 12.53 9.80
N TYR A 117 -12.97 13.80 9.65
CA TYR A 117 -13.87 14.27 8.61
C TYR A 117 -13.32 15.55 7.97
N ILE A 118 -13.47 15.67 6.66
CA ILE A 118 -13.04 16.85 5.89
C ILE A 118 -14.19 17.33 5.02
N ASN A 119 -14.48 18.63 5.09
CA ASN A 119 -15.47 19.27 4.23
C ASN A 119 -14.92 19.38 2.79
N PRO A 120 -15.62 18.83 1.79
CA PRO A 120 -15.19 18.87 0.39
C PRO A 120 -15.01 20.30 -0.12
N LYS A 121 -15.85 21.25 0.28
CA LYS A 121 -15.76 22.65 -0.19
C LYS A 121 -14.45 23.30 0.25
N THR A 122 -14.12 23.15 1.53
CA THR A 122 -12.88 23.66 2.11
C THR A 122 -11.66 23.02 1.45
N LEU A 123 -11.70 21.69 1.26
CA LEU A 123 -10.62 20.98 0.61
C LEU A 123 -10.40 21.43 -0.85
N ILE A 124 -11.49 21.59 -1.62
CA ILE A 124 -11.43 22.11 -2.99
C ILE A 124 -10.77 23.49 -3.01
N HIS A 125 -11.17 24.38 -2.10
CA HIS A 125 -10.63 25.73 -2.03
C HIS A 125 -9.12 25.73 -1.73
N ILE A 126 -8.67 24.95 -0.75
CA ILE A 126 -7.25 24.83 -0.39
C ILE A 126 -6.44 24.31 -1.58
N VAL A 127 -6.88 23.21 -2.19
CA VAL A 127 -6.16 22.59 -3.31
C VAL A 127 -6.12 23.52 -4.53
N LEU A 128 -7.22 24.19 -4.87
CA LEU A 128 -7.23 25.15 -5.97
C LEU A 128 -6.32 26.35 -5.72
N THR A 129 -6.30 26.86 -4.49
CA THR A 129 -5.41 27.97 -4.12
C THR A 129 -3.96 27.55 -4.27
N ASP A 130 -3.60 26.38 -3.76
CA ASP A 130 -2.26 25.82 -3.87
C ASP A 130 -1.83 25.61 -5.34
N ILE A 131 -2.71 25.05 -6.18
CA ILE A 131 -2.46 24.90 -7.63
C ILE A 131 -2.21 26.27 -8.28
N ARG A 132 -3.01 27.28 -7.96
CA ARG A 132 -2.85 28.64 -8.50
C ARG A 132 -1.55 29.29 -8.04
N CYS A 133 -1.20 29.16 -6.76
CA CYS A 133 0.07 29.66 -6.24
C CYS A 133 1.27 29.01 -6.96
N LYS A 134 1.26 27.67 -7.09
CA LYS A 134 2.30 26.95 -7.84
C LYS A 134 2.36 27.35 -9.31
N ALA A 135 1.21 27.56 -9.95
CA ALA A 135 1.15 28.01 -11.34
C ALA A 135 1.74 29.42 -11.51
N MET A 136 1.48 30.34 -10.57
CA MET A 136 2.07 31.69 -10.58
C MET A 136 3.59 31.62 -10.37
N TRP A 137 4.08 30.80 -9.44
CA TRP A 137 5.52 30.60 -9.23
C TRP A 137 6.19 30.05 -10.48
N ALA A 138 5.58 29.07 -11.14
CA ALA A 138 6.12 28.49 -12.38
C ALA A 138 6.20 29.50 -13.53
N GLN A 139 5.31 30.49 -13.58
CA GLN A 139 5.33 31.55 -14.59
C GLN A 139 6.36 32.64 -14.30
N ASN A 140 6.50 33.03 -13.03
CA ASN A 140 7.33 34.17 -12.64
C ASN A 140 8.79 33.79 -12.38
N ASP A 141 9.05 32.60 -11.83
CA ASP A 141 10.40 32.16 -11.47
C ASP A 141 10.52 30.63 -11.56
N ARG A 142 10.70 30.16 -12.80
CA ARG A 142 10.77 28.74 -13.10
C ARG A 142 12.04 28.08 -12.54
N GLU A 143 13.14 28.82 -12.45
CA GLU A 143 14.42 28.31 -11.97
C GLU A 143 14.42 28.15 -10.45
N ALA A 144 13.98 29.16 -9.70
CA ALA A 144 13.85 29.02 -8.26
C ALA A 144 12.84 27.93 -7.85
N LEU A 145 11.73 27.79 -8.60
CA LEU A 145 10.80 26.69 -8.38
C LEU A 145 11.47 25.32 -8.61
N ARG A 146 12.27 25.19 -9.66
CA ARG A 146 13.00 23.96 -9.97
C ARG A 146 13.98 23.60 -8.86
N GLU A 147 14.76 24.56 -8.38
CA GLU A 147 15.70 24.35 -7.28
C GLU A 147 14.99 23.96 -5.99
N LEU A 148 13.89 24.64 -5.64
CA LEU A 148 13.08 24.31 -4.47
C LEU A 148 12.53 22.87 -4.54
N LEU A 149 12.02 22.45 -5.70
CA LEU A 149 11.49 21.11 -5.91
C LEU A 149 12.61 20.06 -5.78
N LEU A 150 13.77 20.29 -6.42
CA LEU A 150 14.92 19.39 -6.33
C LEU A 150 15.45 19.29 -4.90
N ALA A 151 15.55 20.41 -4.18
CA ALA A 151 15.99 20.42 -2.78
C ALA A 151 15.03 19.63 -1.89
N ARG A 152 13.72 19.79 -2.09
CA ARG A 152 12.69 19.06 -1.36
C ARG A 152 12.70 17.56 -1.66
N GLU A 153 12.90 17.18 -2.91
CA GLU A 153 13.05 15.77 -3.29
C GLU A 153 14.30 15.15 -2.67
N GLN A 154 15.43 15.86 -2.70
CA GLN A 154 16.68 15.41 -2.09
C GLN A 154 16.54 15.26 -0.57
N SER A 155 15.90 16.22 0.12
CA SER A 155 15.70 16.13 1.56
C SER A 155 14.80 14.95 1.93
N ALA A 156 13.67 14.77 1.24
CA ALA A 156 12.77 13.64 1.47
C ALA A 156 13.44 12.29 1.16
N SER A 157 14.24 12.22 0.09
CA SER A 157 15.04 11.04 -0.25
C SER A 157 16.09 10.74 0.82
N MET A 158 16.78 11.76 1.33
CA MET A 158 17.79 11.61 2.38
C MET A 158 17.18 11.12 3.69
N GLU A 159 16.02 11.63 4.09
CA GLU A 159 15.32 11.16 5.30
C GLU A 159 14.87 9.70 5.15
N ARG A 160 14.29 9.35 3.99
CA ARG A 160 13.86 7.99 3.70
C ARG A 160 15.03 7.00 3.68
N THR A 161 16.15 7.38 3.05
CA THR A 161 17.34 6.53 2.99
C THR A 161 17.96 6.36 4.38
N LYS A 162 18.03 7.41 5.20
CA LYS A 162 18.48 7.31 6.60
C LYS A 162 17.61 6.37 7.43
N ALA A 163 16.28 6.46 7.31
CA ALA A 163 15.35 5.59 8.02
C ALA A 163 15.54 4.11 7.60
N LEU A 164 15.62 3.83 6.29
CA LEU A 164 15.85 2.48 5.77
C LEU A 164 17.22 1.94 6.19
N GLN A 165 18.27 2.77 6.19
CA GLN A 165 19.60 2.37 6.65
C GLN A 165 19.59 2.02 8.15
N ALA A 166 18.86 2.78 8.96
CA ALA A 166 18.71 2.48 10.39
C ALA A 166 17.97 1.15 10.60
N GLU A 167 16.93 0.88 9.82
CA GLU A 167 16.19 -0.39 9.86
C GLU A 167 17.05 -1.58 9.41
N VAL A 168 17.76 -1.46 8.30
CA VAL A 168 18.72 -2.48 7.83
C VAL A 168 19.79 -2.75 8.88
N LYS A 169 20.31 -1.71 9.54
CA LYS A 169 21.30 -1.84 10.62
C LYS A 169 20.72 -2.53 11.87
N ALA A 170 19.46 -2.28 12.19
CA ALA A 170 18.79 -2.95 13.30
C ALA A 170 18.59 -4.44 13.00
N ILE A 171 18.09 -4.76 11.80
CA ILE A 171 17.86 -6.15 11.36
C ILE A 171 19.19 -6.91 11.24
N SER A 172 20.21 -6.30 10.64
CA SER A 172 21.52 -6.95 10.47
C SER A 172 22.26 -7.20 11.79
N LYS A 173 21.97 -6.43 12.85
CA LYS A 173 22.42 -6.74 14.21
C LYS A 173 21.59 -7.83 14.87
N ARG A 174 20.28 -7.84 14.64
CA ARG A 174 19.36 -8.80 15.26
C ARG A 174 19.57 -10.23 14.75
N LEU A 175 19.86 -10.41 13.46
CA LEU A 175 20.11 -11.72 12.87
C LEU A 175 21.23 -12.51 13.59
N PRO A 176 22.48 -12.00 13.73
CA PRO A 176 23.54 -12.75 14.41
C PRO A 176 23.31 -12.89 15.92
N GLU A 177 22.54 -12.00 16.55
CA GLU A 177 22.11 -12.19 17.94
C GLU A 177 21.16 -13.38 18.09
N LEU A 178 20.20 -13.51 17.18
CA LEU A 178 19.28 -14.66 17.13
C LEU A 178 20.04 -15.95 16.85
N ASP A 179 20.99 -15.95 15.91
CA ASP A 179 21.82 -17.12 15.60
C ASP A 179 22.58 -17.60 16.85
N LYS A 180 23.18 -16.67 17.62
CA LYS A 180 23.87 -16.99 18.87
C LYS A 180 22.93 -17.56 19.93
N LEU A 181 21.73 -17.01 20.07
CA LEU A 181 20.73 -17.50 21.03
C LEU A 181 20.26 -18.92 20.66
N ILE A 182 20.04 -19.19 19.37
CA ILE A 182 19.69 -20.51 18.85
C ILE A 182 20.81 -21.52 19.11
N MET A 183 22.06 -21.16 18.81
CA MET A 183 23.22 -22.02 19.08
C MET A 183 23.36 -22.35 20.57
N SER A 184 23.28 -21.34 21.44
CA SER A 184 23.38 -21.54 22.90
C SER A 184 22.26 -22.44 23.44
N ALA A 185 21.02 -22.25 22.97
CA ALA A 185 19.89 -23.08 23.39
C ALA A 185 20.06 -24.54 22.96
N TYR A 186 20.61 -24.77 21.76
CA TYR A 186 20.93 -26.11 21.28
C TYR A 186 22.07 -26.77 22.09
N GLU A 187 23.13 -26.03 22.39
CA GLU A 187 24.25 -26.51 23.21
C GLU A 187 23.79 -26.91 24.63
N ASP A 188 22.97 -26.09 25.29
CA ASP A 188 22.44 -26.39 26.62
C ASP A 188 21.48 -27.60 26.62
N LYS A 189 20.76 -27.84 25.51
CA LYS A 189 20.00 -29.09 25.30
C LYS A 189 20.93 -30.31 25.24
N VAL A 190 21.99 -30.25 24.42
CA VAL A 190 22.95 -31.36 24.25
C VAL A 190 23.67 -31.67 25.57
N LEU A 191 23.96 -30.64 26.37
CA LEU A 191 24.56 -30.79 27.71
C LEU A 191 23.58 -31.25 28.80
N GLY A 192 22.30 -31.46 28.45
CA GLY A 192 21.27 -31.93 29.38
C GLY A 192 20.83 -30.90 30.43
N ARG A 193 21.22 -29.63 30.27
CA ARG A 193 20.83 -28.52 31.18
C ARG A 193 19.39 -28.08 30.95
N VAL A 194 18.88 -28.29 29.74
CA VAL A 194 17.51 -27.92 29.33
C VAL A 194 16.78 -29.15 28.78
N PRO A 195 15.56 -29.45 29.27
CA PRO A 195 14.72 -30.51 28.70
C PRO A 195 14.36 -30.25 27.23
N GLU A 196 14.24 -31.32 26.45
CA GLU A 196 13.96 -31.24 25.01
C GLU A 196 12.67 -30.47 24.68
N SER A 197 11.62 -30.65 25.48
CA SER A 197 10.34 -29.94 25.32
C SER A 197 10.48 -28.42 25.42
N VAL A 198 11.33 -27.94 26.32
CA VAL A 198 11.57 -26.51 26.55
C VAL A 198 12.44 -25.93 25.43
N CYS A 199 13.44 -26.68 24.96
CA CYS A 199 14.27 -26.27 23.82
C CYS A 199 13.45 -26.12 22.53
N ILE A 200 12.55 -27.05 22.24
CA ILE A 200 11.67 -26.98 21.05
C ILE A 200 10.72 -25.78 21.14
N GLN A 201 10.15 -25.50 22.33
CA GLN A 201 9.32 -24.31 22.52
C GLN A 201 10.08 -23.00 22.29
N LEU A 202 11.35 -22.91 22.73
CA LEU A 202 12.18 -21.72 22.52
C LEU A 202 12.55 -21.53 21.04
N LEU A 203 12.93 -22.60 20.34
CA LEU A 203 13.25 -22.53 18.91
C LEU A 203 12.04 -22.08 18.07
N ASN A 204 10.85 -22.60 18.38
CA ASN A 204 9.60 -22.20 17.72
C ASN A 204 9.25 -20.71 17.91
N GLN A 205 9.77 -20.05 18.96
CA GLN A 205 9.58 -18.60 19.15
C GLN A 205 10.50 -17.74 18.29
N TYR A 206 11.60 -18.30 17.77
CA TYR A 206 12.56 -17.60 16.93
C TYR A 206 12.36 -17.86 15.42
N GLU A 207 11.62 -18.90 15.04
CA GLU A 207 11.29 -19.25 13.65
C GLU A 207 9.98 -18.60 13.13
N ALA A 208 9.27 -17.83 13.96
CA ALA A 208 7.96 -17.24 13.67
C ALA A 208 8.00 -15.81 13.09
#